data_AF-A0A6J2VVY6-F1
#
_entry.id   AF-A0A6J2VVY6-F1
#
_cell.length_a   1.000
_cell.length_b   1.000
_cell.length_c   1.000
_cell.angle_alpha   90.00
_cell.angle_beta   90.00
_cell.angle_gamma   90.00
#
_symmetry.space_group_name_H-M   'P 1'
#
loop_
_entity.id
_entity.type
_entity.pdbx_description
1 polymer ?
#
loop_
_entity_poly.entity_id
_entity_poly.type
_entity_poly.pdbx_seq_one_letter_code
_entity_poly.pdbx_strand_id
1 'polypeptide(L)'
;MEENGAHFFEGTEKLLEVWFSRQDETKGTGDLRTIPRYLFTLDLPEYWESEHPDQTLEVLMSDLDPAVMDQFYMKDGVSANDVTRMSGIRDLIPGSVIDSTMFNPCGYSMNGMKTDGTYWTIHITPEPEFSYVSFETNLSQTSYDDLIRKVVDVFKPGKFVTTLFVNQSSKCRSVFSSPQKLEGYKRLDRQLAQFNDYNFVFNSYIKNRQQNQQS
;
A
#
# COMPACT_ATOMS: atom_id res chain seq x y z
N MET A 1 -11.62 -22.63 24.12
CA MET A 1 -10.34 -21.91 23.93
C MET A 1 -10.67 -20.78 22.97
N GLU A 2 -10.87 -19.59 23.51
CA GLU A 2 -11.08 -18.38 22.70
C GLU A 2 -9.74 -18.04 22.04
N GLU A 3 -9.73 -17.99 20.71
CA GLU A 3 -8.63 -17.43 19.94
C GLU A 3 -8.59 -15.92 20.19
N ASN A 4 -7.72 -15.51 21.13
CA ASN A 4 -7.27 -14.13 21.20
C ASN A 4 -6.36 -13.87 20.00
N GLY A 5 -6.97 -13.60 18.84
CA GLY A 5 -6.29 -12.99 17.70
C GLY A 5 -5.81 -11.61 18.12
N ALA A 6 -4.56 -11.52 18.55
CA ALA A 6 -3.92 -10.24 18.81
C ALA A 6 -3.89 -9.46 17.49
N HIS A 7 -4.79 -8.49 17.36
CA HIS A 7 -4.79 -7.55 16.24
C HIS A 7 -3.63 -6.58 16.46
N PHE A 8 -2.48 -6.87 15.85
CA PHE A 8 -1.36 -5.93 15.81
C PHE A 8 -1.78 -4.70 15.00
N PHE A 9 -1.92 -3.56 15.68
CA PHE A 9 -2.21 -2.28 15.06
C PHE A 9 -0.91 -1.67 14.54
N GLU A 10 -0.74 -1.72 13.22
CA GLU A 10 0.33 -1.06 12.51
C GLU A 10 -0.24 0.25 11.97
N GLY A 11 0.01 1.33 12.72
CA GLY A 11 -0.17 2.71 12.28
C GLY A 11 -1.58 3.22 11.94
N THR A 12 -1.62 4.47 11.48
CA THR A 12 -2.80 5.16 10.93
C THR A 12 -3.21 4.64 9.55
N GLU A 13 -2.34 3.90 8.86
CA GLU A 13 -2.58 3.30 7.54
C GLU A 13 -3.75 2.30 7.57
N LYS A 14 -3.83 1.49 8.64
CA LYS A 14 -4.97 0.59 8.88
C LYS A 14 -6.30 1.32 9.10
N LEU A 15 -6.30 2.59 9.51
CA LEU A 15 -7.57 3.34 9.68
C LEU A 15 -8.26 3.58 8.34
N LEU A 16 -7.49 3.95 7.30
CA LEU A 16 -8.06 4.14 5.96
C LEU A 16 -8.53 2.81 5.38
N GLU A 17 -7.76 1.74 5.54
CA GLU A 17 -8.22 0.39 5.16
C GLU A 17 -9.54 0.04 5.86
N VAL A 18 -9.63 0.28 7.18
CA VAL A 18 -10.83 -0.02 7.97
C VAL A 18 -12.02 0.83 7.55
N TRP A 19 -11.84 2.14 7.36
CA TRP A 19 -12.89 3.09 6.98
C TRP A 19 -13.52 2.83 5.62
N PHE A 20 -12.74 2.34 4.66
CA PHE A 20 -13.17 2.19 3.27
C PHE A 20 -13.39 0.73 2.84
N SER A 21 -13.02 -0.26 3.66
CA SER A 21 -13.35 -1.68 3.41
C SER A 21 -14.78 -2.02 3.81
N ARG A 22 -15.39 -3.02 3.15
CA ARG A 22 -16.75 -3.49 3.44
C ARG A 22 -16.91 -4.00 4.88
N GLN A 23 -18.12 -3.85 5.39
CA GLN A 23 -18.56 -4.34 6.69
C GLN A 23 -18.55 -5.87 6.71
N ASP A 24 -18.01 -6.45 7.77
CA ASP A 24 -18.35 -7.81 8.20
C ASP A 24 -19.40 -7.65 9.29
N GLU A 25 -20.57 -8.26 9.15
CA GLU A 25 -21.77 -7.99 9.98
C GLU A 25 -21.61 -8.34 11.47
N THR A 26 -20.42 -8.78 11.89
CA THR A 26 -20.15 -9.42 13.19
C THR A 26 -19.46 -8.52 14.23
N LYS A 27 -19.13 -7.25 13.96
CA LYS A 27 -18.35 -6.42 14.90
C LYS A 27 -19.20 -5.43 15.71
N GLY A 28 -19.05 -5.49 17.05
CA GLY A 28 -19.81 -4.74 18.05
C GLY A 28 -19.43 -3.26 18.23
N THR A 29 -19.84 -2.68 19.36
CA THR A 29 -19.71 -1.24 19.70
C THR A 29 -18.25 -0.84 19.97
N GLY A 30 -17.51 -0.52 18.92
CA GLY A 30 -16.12 -0.08 18.98
C GLY A 30 -15.45 -0.05 17.61
N ASP A 31 -16.24 0.01 16.54
CA ASP A 31 -15.74 -0.03 15.18
C ASP A 31 -15.09 1.32 14.82
N LEU A 32 -13.80 1.29 14.47
CA LEU A 32 -13.04 2.47 14.04
C LEU A 32 -13.68 3.14 12.80
N ARG A 33 -14.51 2.42 12.03
CA ARG A 33 -15.36 2.96 10.95
C ARG A 33 -16.36 4.02 11.38
N THR A 34 -16.69 4.07 12.67
CA THR A 34 -17.64 5.05 13.21
C THR A 34 -16.97 6.38 13.55
N ILE A 35 -15.64 6.47 13.51
CA ILE A 35 -14.95 7.73 13.79
C ILE A 35 -15.18 8.70 12.61
N PRO A 36 -15.74 9.89 12.83
CA PRO A 36 -16.02 10.83 11.75
C PRO A 36 -14.76 11.27 11.01
N ARG A 37 -14.85 11.31 9.67
CA ARG A 37 -13.71 11.59 8.77
C ARG A 37 -13.07 12.97 8.98
N TYR A 38 -13.87 13.96 9.37
CA TYR A 38 -13.40 15.32 9.65
C TYR A 38 -12.52 15.42 10.91
N LEU A 39 -12.42 14.37 11.73
CA LEU A 39 -11.52 14.35 12.89
C LEU A 39 -10.06 14.06 12.52
N PHE A 40 -9.80 13.59 11.30
CA PHE A 40 -8.47 13.15 10.87
C PHE A 40 -7.87 13.99 9.73
N THR A 41 -8.66 14.92 9.20
CA THR A 41 -8.18 15.93 8.25
C THR A 41 -8.51 17.30 8.85
N LEU A 42 -7.59 18.25 8.73
CA LEU A 42 -7.88 19.62 9.12
C LEU A 42 -8.86 20.21 8.10
N ASP A 43 -10.04 20.58 8.56
CA ASP A 43 -11.02 21.31 7.76
C ASP A 43 -10.52 22.76 7.62
N LEU A 44 -9.72 22.99 6.58
CA LEU A 44 -9.17 24.30 6.26
C LEU A 44 -10.19 25.08 5.43
N PRO A 45 -10.18 26.41 5.50
CA PRO A 45 -11.07 27.23 4.68
C PRO A 45 -10.91 26.92 3.19
N GLU A 46 -12.02 26.87 2.44
CA GLU A 46 -12.06 26.51 1.00
C GLU A 46 -11.10 27.30 0.09
N TYR A 47 -10.56 28.43 0.53
CA TYR A 47 -9.62 29.27 -0.22
C TYR A 47 -8.15 28.85 -0.10
N TRP A 48 -7.82 27.83 0.69
CA TRP A 48 -6.45 27.31 0.79
C TRP A 48 -6.21 26.20 -0.23
N GLU A 49 -5.83 26.59 -1.46
CA GLU A 49 -5.31 25.66 -2.47
C GLU A 49 -3.77 25.68 -2.46
N SER A 50 -3.14 24.52 -2.36
CA SER A 50 -1.69 24.42 -2.56
C SER A 50 -1.33 24.62 -4.04
N GLU A 51 -0.55 25.65 -4.35
CA GLU A 51 0.03 25.83 -5.69
C GLU A 51 1.08 24.74 -6.02
N HIS A 52 1.63 24.07 -5.01
CA HIS A 52 2.62 23.02 -5.20
C HIS A 52 1.93 21.67 -5.48
N PRO A 53 2.31 20.96 -6.56
CA PRO A 53 1.74 19.65 -6.87
C PRO A 53 2.14 18.63 -5.81
N ASP A 54 1.15 17.94 -5.25
CA ASP A 54 1.36 16.90 -4.25
C ASP A 54 0.45 15.70 -4.50
N GLN A 55 1.01 14.53 -4.23
CA GLN A 55 0.32 13.26 -4.36
C GLN A 55 1.01 12.21 -3.50
N THR A 56 0.22 11.29 -2.93
CA THR A 56 0.74 10.16 -2.15
C THR A 56 -0.03 8.92 -2.52
N LEU A 57 0.69 7.89 -2.97
CA LEU A 57 0.18 6.55 -3.20
C LEU A 57 0.64 5.64 -2.06
N GLU A 58 -0.29 4.87 -1.49
CA GLU A 58 0.04 3.69 -0.70
C GLU A 58 -0.52 2.43 -1.35
N VAL A 59 0.22 1.33 -1.21
CA VAL A 59 -0.19 -0.03 -1.59
C VAL A 59 0.02 -0.92 -0.38
N LEU A 60 -1.08 -1.34 0.25
CA LEU A 60 -1.07 -2.11 1.48
C LEU A 60 -1.49 -3.55 1.17
N MET A 61 -0.61 -4.49 1.47
CA MET A 61 -0.65 -5.85 0.94
C MET A 61 -0.72 -6.88 2.06
N SER A 62 -1.47 -7.94 1.84
CA SER A 62 -1.61 -9.05 2.81
C SER A 62 -1.75 -10.39 2.09
N ASP A 63 -1.62 -11.47 2.86
CA ASP A 63 -1.67 -12.85 2.36
C ASP A 63 -0.61 -13.07 1.26
N LEU A 64 0.64 -12.70 1.54
CA LEU A 64 1.71 -12.67 0.55
C LEU A 64 2.23 -14.07 0.20
N ASP A 65 2.86 -14.20 -0.97
CA ASP A 65 3.43 -15.46 -1.44
C ASP A 65 4.58 -15.89 -0.50
N PRO A 66 4.51 -17.07 0.15
CA PRO A 66 5.54 -17.50 1.10
C PRO A 66 6.94 -17.60 0.50
N ALA A 67 7.07 -17.94 -0.80
CA ALA A 67 8.37 -18.00 -1.46
C ALA A 67 8.95 -16.60 -1.71
N VAL A 68 8.10 -15.59 -1.84
CA VAL A 68 8.54 -14.19 -1.88
C VAL A 68 8.94 -13.73 -0.48
N MET A 69 8.15 -14.06 0.55
CA MET A 69 8.41 -13.67 1.94
C MET A 69 9.69 -14.29 2.53
N ASP A 70 10.07 -15.49 2.10
CA ASP A 70 11.31 -16.16 2.50
C ASP A 70 12.59 -15.34 2.18
N GLN A 71 12.52 -14.37 1.26
CA GLN A 71 13.63 -13.48 0.95
C GLN A 71 13.93 -12.49 2.10
N PHE A 72 12.96 -12.23 2.97
CA PHE A 72 13.03 -11.24 4.05
C PHE A 72 13.29 -11.86 5.43
N TYR A 73 13.77 -13.10 5.45
CA TYR A 73 14.38 -13.75 6.61
C TYR A 73 15.91 -13.57 6.57
N MET A 74 16.55 -13.34 7.71
CA MET A 74 18.00 -13.24 7.75
C MET A 74 18.66 -14.56 7.33
N LYS A 75 19.65 -14.47 6.44
CA LYS A 75 20.42 -15.60 5.92
C LYS A 75 21.90 -15.27 6.00
N ASP A 76 22.72 -16.26 6.37
CA ASP A 76 24.16 -16.08 6.50
C ASP A 76 24.77 -15.58 5.18
N GLY A 77 25.55 -14.50 5.27
CA GLY A 77 26.22 -13.91 4.12
C GLY A 77 25.32 -13.11 3.16
N VAL A 78 24.04 -12.91 3.48
CA VAL A 78 23.12 -12.08 2.68
C VAL A 78 22.89 -10.75 3.37
N SER A 79 23.27 -9.64 2.71
CA SER A 79 23.06 -8.29 3.24
C SER A 79 21.67 -7.74 2.88
N ALA A 80 21.23 -6.70 3.60
CA ALA A 80 19.99 -6.00 3.27
C ALA A 80 20.00 -5.48 1.81
N ASN A 81 21.13 -4.94 1.36
CA ASN A 81 21.29 -4.47 -0.01
C ASN A 81 21.21 -5.60 -1.06
N ASP A 82 21.68 -6.80 -0.73
CA ASP A 82 21.51 -7.98 -1.59
C ASP A 82 20.03 -8.36 -1.69
N VAL A 83 19.29 -8.34 -0.58
CA VAL A 83 17.83 -8.56 -0.57
C VAL A 83 17.11 -7.49 -1.39
N THR A 84 17.43 -6.21 -1.23
CA THR A 84 16.86 -5.10 -2.02
C THR A 84 17.06 -5.32 -3.52
N ARG A 85 18.23 -5.81 -3.94
CA ARG A 85 18.54 -6.08 -5.34
C ARG A 85 17.85 -7.32 -5.86
N MET A 86 17.91 -8.43 -5.12
CA MET A 86 17.44 -9.74 -5.58
C MET A 86 15.93 -9.87 -5.58
N SER A 87 15.24 -9.19 -4.66
CA SER A 87 13.77 -9.13 -4.61
C SER A 87 13.15 -8.30 -5.73
N GLY A 88 13.95 -7.46 -6.41
CA GLY A 88 13.47 -6.50 -7.40
C GLY A 88 13.04 -5.16 -6.81
N ILE A 89 13.08 -4.99 -5.48
CA ILE A 89 12.73 -3.72 -4.81
C ILE A 89 13.52 -2.54 -5.37
N ARG A 90 14.84 -2.71 -5.56
CA ARG A 90 15.73 -1.65 -6.09
C ARG A 90 15.21 -1.01 -7.37
N ASP A 91 14.56 -1.80 -8.22
CA ASP A 91 14.18 -1.40 -9.57
C ASP A 91 12.72 -0.88 -9.66
N LEU A 92 11.99 -0.84 -8.53
CA LEU A 92 10.63 -0.27 -8.45
C LEU A 92 10.62 1.23 -8.80
N ILE A 93 11.53 2.01 -8.19
CA ILE A 93 11.73 3.43 -8.50
C ILE A 93 13.23 3.66 -8.79
N PRO A 94 13.65 3.51 -10.07
CA PRO A 94 15.03 3.65 -10.47
C PRO A 94 15.62 5.04 -10.20
N GLY A 95 16.94 5.07 -9.94
CA GLY A 95 17.69 6.28 -9.66
C GLY A 95 17.50 6.82 -8.23
N SER A 96 16.98 6.00 -7.33
CA SER A 96 16.85 6.33 -5.91
C SER A 96 18.13 5.98 -5.15
N VAL A 97 18.45 6.80 -4.15
CA VAL A 97 19.36 6.41 -3.06
C VAL A 97 18.52 5.61 -2.06
N ILE A 98 18.96 4.38 -1.76
CA ILE A 98 18.22 3.46 -0.89
C ILE A 98 19.03 3.20 0.38
N ASP A 99 18.37 3.33 1.51
CA ASP A 99 18.83 2.84 2.81
C ASP A 99 17.89 1.70 3.26
N SER A 100 18.45 0.55 3.60
CA SER A 100 17.71 -0.69 3.84
C SER A 100 18.25 -1.45 5.05
N THR A 101 17.34 -2.01 5.85
CA THR A 101 17.68 -2.78 7.05
C THR A 101 16.91 -4.11 7.05
N MET A 102 17.61 -5.19 7.44
CA MET A 102 17.02 -6.49 7.76
C MET A 102 16.90 -6.60 9.29
N PHE A 103 15.76 -7.11 9.77
CA PHE A 103 15.51 -7.33 11.19
C PHE A 103 15.72 -8.80 11.56
N ASN A 104 16.06 -9.04 12.82
CA ASN A 104 16.33 -10.37 13.34
C ASN A 104 15.10 -10.91 14.12
N PRO A 105 14.60 -12.13 13.83
CA PRO A 105 15.09 -13.08 12.82
C PRO A 105 14.62 -12.80 11.39
N CYS A 106 13.58 -12.00 11.23
CA CYS A 106 12.99 -11.65 9.95
C CYS A 106 12.38 -10.25 9.98
N GLY A 107 12.06 -9.75 8.80
CA GLY A 107 11.53 -8.41 8.59
C GLY A 107 12.50 -7.56 7.79
N TYR A 108 11.95 -6.62 7.03
CA TYR A 108 12.73 -5.71 6.21
C TYR A 108 12.09 -4.33 6.21
N SER A 109 12.92 -3.29 6.20
CA SER A 109 12.47 -1.92 5.98
C SER A 109 13.46 -1.18 5.09
N MET A 110 12.95 -0.29 4.25
CA MET A 110 13.80 0.59 3.46
C MET A 110 13.16 1.95 3.25
N ASN A 111 14.03 2.96 3.10
CA ASN A 111 13.69 4.27 2.60
C ASN A 111 14.43 4.50 1.29
N GLY A 112 13.74 5.06 0.31
CA GLY A 112 14.30 5.49 -0.96
C GLY A 112 14.04 6.97 -1.19
N MET A 113 15.04 7.69 -1.67
CA MET A 113 14.92 9.12 -2.00
C MET A 113 15.53 9.44 -3.37
N LYS A 114 14.96 10.44 -4.05
CA LYS A 114 15.51 11.02 -5.28
C LYS A 114 15.87 12.49 -5.07
N THR A 115 16.69 13.03 -5.96
CA THR A 115 17.13 14.44 -5.91
C THR A 115 16.01 15.45 -6.13
N ASP A 116 14.88 15.04 -6.69
CA ASP A 116 13.71 15.88 -6.98
C ASP A 116 12.71 15.97 -5.80
N GLY A 117 13.05 15.40 -4.64
CA GLY A 117 12.18 15.37 -3.46
C GLY A 117 11.22 14.18 -3.43
N THR A 118 11.29 13.27 -4.41
CA THR A 118 10.56 12.00 -4.32
C THR A 118 11.08 11.16 -3.16
N TYR A 119 10.19 10.64 -2.33
CA TYR A 119 10.46 9.59 -1.36
C TYR A 119 9.62 8.35 -1.62
N TRP A 120 10.06 7.23 -1.07
CA TRP A 120 9.29 6.01 -0.95
C TRP A 120 9.81 5.17 0.21
N THR A 121 8.92 4.40 0.81
CA THR A 121 9.26 3.49 1.91
C THR A 121 8.55 2.16 1.71
N ILE A 122 9.19 1.10 2.21
CA ILE A 122 8.60 -0.25 2.26
C ILE A 122 8.88 -0.85 3.63
N HIS A 123 7.84 -1.39 4.27
CA HIS A 123 7.93 -2.18 5.49
C HIS A 123 7.34 -3.57 5.25
N ILE A 124 8.04 -4.61 5.71
CA ILE A 124 7.71 -6.02 5.43
C ILE A 124 7.70 -6.81 6.74
N THR A 125 6.55 -7.43 7.00
CA THR A 125 6.32 -8.45 8.03
C THR A 125 6.10 -9.79 7.31
N PRO A 126 7.12 -10.67 7.23
CA PRO A 126 7.09 -11.82 6.34
C PRO A 126 6.45 -13.09 6.93
N GLU A 127 6.10 -13.11 8.21
CA GLU A 127 5.52 -14.28 8.87
C GLU A 127 4.23 -14.75 8.19
N PRO A 128 4.09 -16.04 7.87
CA PRO A 128 2.99 -16.53 7.02
C PRO A 128 1.61 -16.35 7.64
N GLU A 129 1.50 -16.35 8.98
CA GLU A 129 0.23 -16.23 9.70
C GLU A 129 -0.38 -14.83 9.61
N PHE A 130 0.45 -13.80 9.42
CA PHE A 130 0.04 -12.39 9.43
C PHE A 130 0.86 -11.54 8.45
N SER A 131 1.27 -12.13 7.33
CA SER A 131 2.14 -11.47 6.35
C SER A 131 1.55 -10.14 5.87
N TYR A 132 2.38 -9.10 5.90
CA TYR A 132 1.99 -7.74 5.54
C TYR A 132 3.15 -6.99 4.86
N VAL A 133 2.83 -6.22 3.83
CA VAL A 133 3.77 -5.29 3.20
C VAL A 133 3.07 -3.95 2.97
N SER A 134 3.67 -2.87 3.44
CA SER A 134 3.30 -1.51 3.02
C SER A 134 4.31 -0.98 2.01
N PHE A 135 3.81 -0.29 0.99
CA PHE A 135 4.59 0.52 0.06
C PHE A 135 3.95 1.90 0.01
N GLU A 136 4.74 2.94 0.20
CA GLU A 136 4.28 4.33 0.11
C GLU A 136 5.23 5.15 -0.77
N THR A 137 4.70 6.09 -1.54
CA THR A 137 5.51 7.07 -2.28
C THR A 137 4.74 8.34 -2.61
N ASN A 138 5.45 9.45 -2.71
CA ASN A 138 4.96 10.68 -3.33
C ASN A 138 5.37 10.84 -4.81
N LEU A 139 5.91 9.80 -5.45
CA LEU A 139 6.39 9.86 -6.84
C LEU A 139 5.29 10.37 -7.77
N SER A 140 5.55 11.51 -8.43
CA SER A 140 4.60 12.08 -9.39
C SER A 140 4.47 11.21 -10.64
N GLN A 141 3.24 10.82 -10.96
CA GLN A 141 2.90 10.03 -12.15
C GLN A 141 1.65 10.61 -12.83
N THR A 142 1.47 10.34 -14.13
CA THR A 142 0.20 10.61 -14.83
C THR A 142 -0.81 9.48 -14.64
N SER A 143 -0.32 8.27 -14.37
CA SER A 143 -1.09 7.10 -13.96
C SER A 143 -0.22 6.22 -13.06
N TYR A 144 -0.80 5.66 -12.00
CA TYR A 144 -0.12 4.75 -11.09
C TYR A 144 -0.23 3.28 -11.48
N ASP A 145 -0.95 2.95 -12.57
CA ASP A 145 -1.24 1.57 -12.96
C ASP A 145 0.05 0.73 -13.14
N ASP A 146 1.07 1.33 -13.77
CA ASP A 146 2.34 0.64 -14.00
C ASP A 146 3.16 0.44 -12.73
N LEU A 147 3.13 1.41 -11.82
CA LEU A 147 3.83 1.30 -10.55
C LEU A 147 3.15 0.27 -9.65
N ILE A 148 1.83 0.34 -9.51
CA ILE A 148 1.03 -0.62 -8.74
C ILE A 148 1.27 -2.04 -9.26
N ARG A 149 1.26 -2.24 -10.59
CA ARG A 149 1.54 -3.55 -11.19
C ARG A 149 2.93 -4.06 -10.82
N LYS A 150 3.97 -3.22 -10.94
CA LYS A 150 5.34 -3.60 -10.55
C LYS A 150 5.45 -3.99 -9.07
N VAL A 151 4.84 -3.21 -8.18
CA VAL A 151 4.82 -3.49 -6.74
C VAL A 151 4.12 -4.84 -6.47
N VAL A 152 2.95 -5.05 -7.05
CA VAL A 152 2.19 -6.29 -6.91
C VAL A 152 2.92 -7.49 -7.53
N ASP A 153 3.64 -7.31 -8.63
CA ASP A 153 4.43 -8.38 -9.27
C ASP A 153 5.63 -8.81 -8.42
N VAL A 154 6.25 -7.86 -7.72
CA VAL A 154 7.36 -8.09 -6.77
C VAL A 154 6.85 -8.88 -5.56
N PHE A 155 5.76 -8.42 -4.93
CA PHE A 155 5.31 -8.96 -3.63
C PHE A 155 4.27 -10.09 -3.70
N LYS A 156 3.57 -10.22 -4.84
CA LYS A 156 2.57 -11.26 -5.13
C LYS A 156 1.49 -11.44 -4.05
N PRO A 157 0.86 -10.35 -3.54
CA PRO A 157 -0.14 -10.45 -2.48
C PRO A 157 -1.38 -11.26 -2.86
N GLY A 158 -2.03 -11.91 -1.89
CA GLY A 158 -3.34 -12.53 -2.06
C GLY A 158 -4.47 -11.50 -2.11
N LYS A 159 -4.32 -10.40 -1.37
CA LYS A 159 -5.21 -9.23 -1.39
C LYS A 159 -4.41 -7.96 -1.10
N PHE A 160 -4.87 -6.84 -1.62
CA PHE A 160 -4.26 -5.55 -1.32
C PHE A 160 -5.26 -4.42 -1.50
N VAL A 161 -4.96 -3.29 -0.88
CA VAL A 161 -5.67 -2.03 -1.07
C VAL A 161 -4.71 -0.97 -1.59
N THR A 162 -5.25 0.02 -2.28
CA THR A 162 -4.50 1.21 -2.70
C THR A 162 -5.21 2.45 -2.21
N THR A 163 -4.47 3.38 -1.62
CA THR A 163 -4.92 4.73 -1.31
C THR A 163 -4.15 5.71 -2.19
N LEU A 164 -4.85 6.71 -2.72
CA LEU A 164 -4.22 7.74 -3.53
C LEU A 164 -4.80 9.09 -3.15
N PHE A 165 -3.96 9.96 -2.58
CA PHE A 165 -4.24 11.38 -2.39
C PHE A 165 -3.63 12.17 -3.54
N VAL A 166 -4.39 13.10 -4.11
CA VAL A 166 -3.96 13.94 -5.23
C VAL A 166 -4.54 15.34 -5.06
N ASN A 167 -3.69 16.37 -5.00
CA ASN A 167 -4.18 17.74 -4.99
C ASN A 167 -4.51 18.27 -6.40
N GLN A 168 -5.14 19.44 -6.48
CA GLN A 168 -5.58 20.03 -7.75
C GLN A 168 -4.44 20.32 -8.74
N SER A 169 -3.24 20.57 -8.22
CA SER A 169 -2.04 20.95 -8.98
C SER A 169 -1.27 19.73 -9.52
N SER A 170 -1.58 18.51 -9.07
CA SER A 170 -0.86 17.29 -9.47
C SER A 170 -1.18 16.82 -10.90
N LYS A 171 -0.17 16.22 -11.54
CA LYS A 171 -0.26 15.62 -12.89
C LYS A 171 -1.23 14.43 -12.97
N CYS A 172 -1.56 13.83 -11.84
CA CYS A 172 -2.34 12.60 -11.73
C CYS A 172 -3.87 12.83 -11.69
N ARG A 173 -4.32 14.08 -11.91
CA ARG A 173 -5.72 14.50 -11.78
C ARG A 173 -6.70 13.69 -12.64
N SER A 174 -6.25 13.07 -13.74
CA SER A 174 -7.10 12.25 -14.61
C SER A 174 -7.36 10.82 -14.09
N VAL A 175 -6.67 10.36 -13.04
CA VAL A 175 -6.79 8.96 -12.54
C VAL A 175 -8.19 8.60 -12.04
N PHE A 176 -9.02 9.60 -11.74
CA PHE A 176 -10.41 9.39 -11.33
C PHE A 176 -11.32 8.89 -12.46
N SER A 177 -10.90 9.01 -13.73
CA SER A 177 -11.77 8.78 -14.89
C SER A 177 -11.73 7.36 -15.47
N SER A 178 -10.68 6.55 -15.22
CA SER A 178 -10.58 5.19 -15.78
C SER A 178 -10.60 4.10 -14.69
N PRO A 179 -11.30 2.97 -14.92
CA PRO A 179 -11.21 1.82 -14.03
C PRO A 179 -9.85 1.14 -14.21
N GLN A 180 -8.99 1.22 -13.19
CA GLN A 180 -7.75 0.45 -13.11
C GLN A 180 -8.06 -1.04 -13.24
N LYS A 181 -7.61 -1.66 -14.34
CA LYS A 181 -7.66 -3.11 -14.53
C LYS A 181 -6.27 -3.66 -14.21
N LEU A 182 -6.21 -4.53 -13.21
CA LEU A 182 -5.00 -5.26 -12.87
C LEU A 182 -5.22 -6.73 -13.22
N GLU A 183 -4.41 -7.25 -14.16
CA GLU A 183 -4.48 -8.67 -14.53
C GLU A 183 -4.20 -9.56 -13.32
N GLY A 184 -4.90 -10.70 -13.22
CA GLY A 184 -4.76 -11.61 -12.08
C GLY A 184 -5.49 -11.17 -10.80
N TYR A 185 -6.05 -9.96 -10.74
CA TYR A 185 -6.80 -9.47 -9.58
C TYR A 185 -8.20 -8.99 -9.95
N LYS A 186 -9.15 -9.23 -9.05
CA LYS A 186 -10.51 -8.70 -9.11
C LYS A 186 -10.61 -7.52 -8.14
N ARG A 187 -11.02 -6.35 -8.65
CA ARG A 187 -11.39 -5.21 -7.79
C ARG A 187 -12.71 -5.51 -7.07
N LEU A 188 -12.70 -5.43 -5.75
CA LEU A 188 -13.88 -5.63 -4.90
C LEU A 188 -14.61 -4.32 -4.66
N ASP A 189 -13.87 -3.27 -4.31
CA ASP A 189 -14.41 -1.97 -3.96
C ASP A 189 -13.60 -0.85 -4.59
N ARG A 190 -14.30 0.27 -4.82
CA ARG A 190 -13.72 1.55 -5.20
C ARG A 190 -14.51 2.65 -4.52
N GLN A 191 -13.84 3.46 -3.72
CA GLN A 191 -14.45 4.62 -3.07
C GLN A 191 -13.68 5.88 -3.46
N LEU A 192 -14.42 6.96 -3.67
CA LEU A 192 -13.87 8.27 -3.95
C LEU A 192 -14.32 9.22 -2.83
N ALA A 193 -13.41 10.07 -2.38
CA ALA A 193 -13.72 11.16 -1.47
C ALA A 193 -12.99 12.43 -1.90
N GLN A 194 -13.52 13.57 -1.49
CA GLN A 194 -12.85 14.86 -1.64
C GLN A 194 -12.63 15.42 -0.24
N PHE A 195 -11.41 15.87 0.03
CA PHE A 195 -10.98 16.48 1.28
C PHE A 195 -10.31 17.81 0.92
N ASN A 196 -11.04 18.92 1.00
CA ASN A 196 -10.56 20.26 0.64
C ASN A 196 -9.90 20.27 -0.76
N ASP A 197 -8.61 20.56 -0.83
CA ASP A 197 -7.80 20.62 -2.05
C ASP A 197 -7.35 19.25 -2.57
N TYR A 198 -7.58 18.17 -1.83
CA TYR A 198 -7.24 16.79 -2.22
C TYR A 198 -8.45 16.00 -2.68
N ASN A 199 -8.24 15.24 -3.74
CA ASN A 199 -9.09 14.12 -4.11
C ASN A 199 -8.45 12.82 -3.61
N PHE A 200 -9.28 11.92 -3.11
CA PHE A 200 -8.87 10.63 -2.56
C PHE A 200 -9.54 9.49 -3.33
N VAL A 201 -8.76 8.47 -3.69
CA VAL A 201 -9.26 7.19 -4.20
C VAL A 201 -8.80 6.07 -3.30
N PHE A 202 -9.76 5.23 -2.90
CA PHE A 202 -9.50 3.91 -2.34
C PHE A 202 -9.93 2.83 -3.32
N ASN A 203 -9.10 1.81 -3.50
CA ASN A 203 -9.49 0.58 -4.19
C ASN A 203 -9.11 -0.63 -3.34
N SER A 204 -9.92 -1.69 -3.40
CA SER A 204 -9.61 -2.99 -2.79
C SER A 204 -9.59 -4.09 -3.85
N TYR A 205 -8.61 -4.97 -3.78
CA TYR A 205 -8.38 -6.04 -4.74
C TYR A 205 -8.15 -7.39 -4.05
N ILE A 206 -8.62 -8.44 -4.70
CA ILE A 206 -8.33 -9.83 -4.32
C ILE A 206 -7.83 -10.62 -5.53
N LYS A 207 -6.86 -11.51 -5.31
CA LYS A 207 -6.30 -12.36 -6.36
C LYS A 207 -7.39 -13.26 -6.94
N ASN A 208 -7.42 -13.41 -8.25
CA ASN A 208 -8.33 -14.33 -8.93
C ASN A 208 -8.03 -15.76 -8.49
N ARG A 209 -9.08 -16.53 -8.18
CA ARG A 209 -8.91 -17.97 -7.96
C ARG A 209 -8.50 -18.62 -9.27
N GLN A 210 -7.37 -19.34 -9.27
CA GLN A 210 -7.06 -20.24 -10.38
C GLN A 210 -8.14 -21.32 -10.40
N GLN A 211 -8.90 -21.38 -11.50
CA GLN A 211 -9.70 -22.57 -11.78
C GLN A 211 -8.71 -23.69 -12.08
N ASN A 212 -8.47 -24.58 -11.12
CA ASN A 212 -7.83 -25.85 -11.42
C ASN A 212 -8.72 -26.56 -12.44
N GLN A 213 -8.32 -26.56 -13.70
CA GLN A 213 -8.81 -27.52 -14.68
C GLN A 213 -8.31 -28.89 -14.20
N GLN A 214 -9.15 -29.60 -13.44
CA GLN A 214 -9.05 -31.05 -13.35
C GLN A 214 -9.38 -31.57 -14.75
N SER A 215 -8.34 -31.96 -15.49
CA SER A 215 -8.42 -32.88 -16.62
C SER A 215 -7.97 -34.26 -16.16
#